data_AF-A0A2E0N698-F1
#
_entry.id   AF-A0A2E0N698-F1
#
_cell.length_a   1.000
_cell.length_b   1.000
_cell.length_c   1.000
_cell.angle_alpha   90.00
_cell.angle_beta   90.00
_cell.angle_gamma   90.00
#
_symmetry.space_group_name_H-M   'P 1'
#
loop_
_entity.id
_entity.type
_entity.pdbx_description
1 polymer ?
#
loop_
_entity_poly.entity_id
_entity_poly.type
_entity_poly.pdbx_seq_one_letter_code
_entity_poly.pdbx_strand_id
1 'polypeptide(L)'
;MGDLVHDGEHSAANTAPQVSVSKTKSTAKRNIQLAVTLLSGIFIVFQISISARSGGTSSQEEIAAEERTRDQIQACMLIFWEIATQLNEGQQVDRSLRCEETDLPLLVVSEGDDLRVSHPRPEALGLTGIYVLRSNPVPILLD
;
A
#
# COMPACT_ATOMS: atom_id res chain seq x y z
N MET A 1 6.55 92.58 6.28
CA MET A 1 5.60 93.50 5.62
C MET A 1 6.15 93.64 4.20
N GLY A 2 5.59 93.02 3.16
CA GLY A 2 4.18 93.04 2.73
C GLY A 2 4.00 94.21 1.75
N ASP A 3 3.38 94.11 0.57
CA ASP A 3 2.63 93.00 -0.04
C ASP A 3 2.40 93.25 -1.56
N LEU A 4 2.02 92.20 -2.34
CA LEU A 4 1.36 92.21 -3.69
C LEU A 4 2.02 93.03 -4.86
N VAL A 5 1.70 92.92 -6.16
CA VAL A 5 0.62 92.32 -7.02
C VAL A 5 1.31 91.62 -8.24
N HIS A 6 0.86 90.56 -8.94
CA HIS A 6 -0.35 89.70 -8.95
C HIS A 6 -1.46 89.96 -10.03
N ASP A 7 -1.10 89.84 -11.32
CA ASP A 7 -2.00 89.69 -12.51
C ASP A 7 -1.46 88.53 -13.39
N GLY A 8 -2.19 87.73 -14.17
CA GLY A 8 -3.63 87.49 -14.36
C GLY A 8 -3.77 86.35 -15.41
N GLU A 9 -4.30 85.18 -15.06
CA GLU A 9 -5.65 84.68 -15.43
C GLU A 9 -5.73 83.91 -16.79
N HIS A 10 -6.79 83.09 -16.92
CA HIS A 10 -7.23 82.20 -18.00
C HIS A 10 -6.86 80.71 -17.88
N SER A 11 -7.74 79.73 -18.12
CA SER A 11 -9.21 79.61 -18.05
C SER A 11 -9.58 78.15 -18.42
N ALA A 12 -10.48 77.54 -17.65
CA ALA A 12 -11.39 76.45 -18.02
C ALA A 12 -10.90 75.11 -18.68
N ALA A 13 -11.25 74.02 -17.98
CA ALA A 13 -11.76 72.73 -18.49
C ALA A 13 -10.83 71.77 -19.28
N ASN A 14 -10.70 70.53 -18.79
CA ASN A 14 -11.44 69.35 -19.32
C ASN A 14 -10.99 67.98 -18.71
N THR A 15 -11.90 67.00 -18.76
CA THR A 15 -11.65 65.53 -18.82
C THR A 15 -11.26 64.72 -17.56
N ALA A 16 -12.31 64.10 -16.96
CA ALA A 16 -12.47 62.64 -16.72
C ALA A 16 -11.50 61.87 -15.76
N PRO A 17 -11.86 60.64 -15.30
CA PRO A 17 -11.34 60.10 -14.04
C PRO A 17 -10.00 59.36 -14.17
N GLN A 18 -9.10 59.64 -13.22
CA GLN A 18 -7.94 58.80 -12.92
C GLN A 18 -8.41 57.48 -12.30
N VAL A 19 -8.61 56.46 -13.13
CA VAL A 19 -8.82 55.08 -12.69
C VAL A 19 -7.56 54.60 -11.97
N SER A 20 -7.65 54.42 -10.64
CA SER A 20 -6.57 53.87 -9.82
C SER A 20 -6.38 52.38 -10.10
N VAL A 21 -5.61 52.07 -11.15
CA VAL A 21 -5.29 50.68 -11.53
C VAL A 21 -4.44 50.03 -10.44
N SER A 22 -5.10 49.29 -9.55
CA SER A 22 -4.52 48.58 -8.41
C SER A 22 -3.73 47.31 -8.83
N LYS A 23 -2.72 47.49 -9.67
CA LYS A 23 -1.97 46.41 -10.35
C LYS A 23 -0.88 45.73 -9.50
N THR A 24 -0.91 45.87 -8.17
CA THR A 24 0.15 45.38 -7.26
C THR A 24 -0.22 44.10 -6.48
N LYS A 25 -1.49 43.67 -6.47
CA LYS A 25 -1.92 42.45 -5.75
C LYS A 25 -1.75 41.14 -6.53
N SER A 26 -1.65 41.18 -7.87
CA SER A 26 -1.62 39.95 -8.70
C SER A 26 -0.26 39.24 -8.65
N THR A 27 0.84 39.97 -8.87
CA THR A 27 2.20 39.40 -8.88
C THR A 27 2.61 38.86 -7.52
N ALA A 28 2.28 39.57 -6.43
CA ALA A 28 2.54 39.10 -5.07
C ALA A 28 1.85 37.75 -4.78
N LYS A 29 0.57 37.60 -5.14
CA LYS A 29 -0.16 36.34 -4.98
C LYS A 29 0.45 35.20 -5.81
N ARG A 30 0.83 35.46 -7.07
CA ARG A 30 1.52 34.48 -7.92
C ARG A 30 2.87 34.04 -7.35
N ASN A 31 3.67 34.98 -6.85
CA ASN A 31 5.00 34.70 -6.30
C ASN A 31 4.89 33.90 -4.98
N ILE A 32 3.92 34.24 -4.13
CA ILE A 32 3.61 33.47 -2.90
C ILE A 32 3.15 32.05 -3.27
N GLN A 33 2.26 31.90 -4.25
CA GLN A 33 1.77 30.59 -4.70
C GLN A 33 2.90 29.72 -5.27
N LEU A 34 3.81 30.29 -6.07
CA LEU A 34 5.02 29.62 -6.54
C LEU A 34 5.93 29.17 -5.37
N ALA A 35 6.16 30.05 -4.38
CA ALA A 35 6.97 29.72 -3.21
C ALA A 35 6.35 28.58 -2.39
N VAL A 36 5.02 28.57 -2.19
CA VAL A 36 4.31 27.51 -1.46
C VAL A 36 4.38 26.17 -2.20
N THR A 37 4.16 26.14 -3.52
CA THR A 37 4.28 24.90 -4.31
C THR A 37 5.71 24.36 -4.31
N LEU A 38 6.72 25.23 -4.35
CA LEU A 38 8.11 24.83 -4.34
C LEU A 38 8.55 24.33 -2.95
N LEU A 39 8.08 24.97 -1.87
CA LEU A 39 8.24 24.50 -0.49
C LEU A 39 7.53 23.16 -0.23
N SER A 40 6.31 22.96 -0.74
CA SER A 40 5.61 21.68 -0.57
C SER A 40 6.30 20.56 -1.36
N GLY A 41 6.79 20.85 -2.57
CA GLY A 41 7.61 19.91 -3.35
C GLY A 41 8.90 19.51 -2.61
N ILE A 42 9.64 20.49 -2.09
CA ILE A 42 10.84 20.22 -1.26
C ILE A 42 10.48 19.43 0.00
N PHE A 43 9.40 19.77 0.69
CA PHE A 43 8.97 19.05 1.90
C PHE A 43 8.59 17.60 1.59
N ILE A 44 7.88 17.33 0.48
CA ILE A 44 7.56 15.97 0.04
C ILE A 44 8.84 15.19 -0.29
N VAL A 45 9.77 15.77 -1.06
CA VAL A 45 11.05 15.11 -1.40
C VAL A 45 11.91 14.88 -0.15
N PHE A 46 11.92 15.80 0.81
CA PHE A 46 12.63 15.69 2.07
C PHE A 46 12.03 14.59 2.96
N GLN A 47 10.71 14.54 3.09
CA GLN A 47 10.00 13.47 3.80
C GLN A 47 10.25 12.10 3.14
N ILE A 48 10.22 12.00 1.81
CA ILE A 48 10.57 10.77 1.09
C ILE A 48 12.03 10.38 1.35
N SER A 49 12.96 11.35 1.33
CA SER A 49 14.40 11.11 1.56
C SER A 49 14.71 10.71 3.00
N ILE A 50 13.97 11.26 3.98
CA ILE A 50 14.02 10.80 5.37
C ILE A 50 13.42 9.41 5.48
N SER A 51 12.20 9.17 4.98
CA SER A 51 11.57 7.84 5.03
C SER A 51 12.39 6.76 4.31
N ALA A 52 13.10 7.09 3.23
CA ALA A 52 14.03 6.18 2.56
C ALA A 52 15.35 5.93 3.34
N ARG A 53 15.59 6.65 4.43
CA ARG A 53 16.81 6.55 5.27
C ARG A 53 16.53 6.23 6.73
N SER A 54 15.31 6.46 7.21
CA SER A 54 14.78 6.08 8.53
C SER A 54 13.80 4.91 8.46
N GLY A 55 13.20 4.67 7.30
CA GLY A 55 12.68 3.36 6.91
C GLY A 55 13.86 2.44 6.68
N GLY A 56 14.46 2.01 7.78
CA GLY A 56 15.41 0.91 7.79
C GLY A 56 14.76 -0.35 7.20
N THR A 57 15.62 -1.29 6.83
CA THR A 57 15.30 -2.51 6.08
C THR A 57 13.99 -3.19 6.48
N SER A 58 13.67 -3.19 7.79
CA SER A 58 12.39 -3.58 8.41
C SER A 58 11.16 -3.44 7.52
N SER A 59 10.80 -2.25 7.02
CA SER A 59 9.53 -2.09 6.29
C SER A 59 9.50 -2.76 4.90
N GLN A 60 10.66 -2.96 4.27
CA GLN A 60 10.75 -3.66 2.98
C GLN A 60 10.97 -5.17 3.19
N GLU A 61 11.67 -5.55 4.26
CA GLU A 61 11.82 -6.95 4.70
C GLU A 61 10.51 -7.54 5.23
N GLU A 62 9.68 -6.75 5.92
CA GLU A 62 8.35 -7.12 6.43
C GLU A 62 7.37 -7.39 5.29
N ILE A 63 7.27 -6.49 4.30
CA ILE A 63 6.47 -6.72 3.08
C ILE A 63 6.98 -7.97 2.33
N ALA A 64 8.29 -8.11 2.15
CA ALA A 64 8.87 -9.28 1.47
C ALA A 64 8.71 -10.59 2.28
N ALA A 65 8.51 -10.52 3.60
CA ALA A 65 8.20 -11.68 4.44
C ALA A 65 6.72 -12.07 4.30
N GLU A 66 5.79 -11.10 4.34
CA GLU A 66 4.36 -11.36 4.10
C GLU A 66 4.10 -11.96 2.71
N GLU A 67 4.74 -11.42 1.66
CA GLU A 67 4.65 -11.96 0.29
C GLU A 67 5.12 -13.42 0.22
N ARG A 68 6.26 -13.76 0.86
CA ARG A 68 6.75 -15.14 0.91
C ARG A 68 5.80 -16.10 1.64
N THR A 69 5.27 -15.70 2.80
CA THR A 69 4.32 -16.55 3.54
C THR A 69 3.07 -16.81 2.72
N ARG A 70 2.58 -15.79 2.01
CA ARG A 70 1.43 -15.94 1.10
C ARG A 70 1.72 -16.90 -0.06
N ASP A 71 2.88 -16.78 -0.70
CA ASP A 71 3.29 -17.68 -1.78
C ASP A 71 3.44 -19.14 -1.27
N GLN A 72 3.97 -19.32 -0.06
CA GLN A 72 4.06 -20.64 0.60
C GLN A 72 2.67 -21.25 0.87
N ILE A 73 1.72 -20.48 1.41
CA ILE A 73 0.32 -20.93 1.58
C ILE A 73 -0.26 -21.36 0.23
N GLN A 74 -0.05 -20.58 -0.83
CA GLN A 74 -0.57 -20.90 -2.16
C GLN A 74 0.07 -22.17 -2.74
N ALA A 75 1.38 -22.36 -2.57
CA ALA A 75 2.08 -23.57 -3.01
C ALA A 75 1.60 -24.82 -2.23
N CYS A 76 1.48 -24.73 -0.90
CA CYS A 76 0.97 -25.80 -0.05
C CYS A 76 -0.49 -26.14 -0.41
N MET A 77 -1.32 -25.15 -0.71
CA MET A 77 -2.71 -25.35 -1.14
C MET A 77 -2.84 -26.15 -2.43
N LEU A 78 -1.93 -25.98 -3.41
CA LEU A 78 -1.93 -26.81 -4.63
C LEU A 78 -1.69 -28.29 -4.31
N ILE A 79 -0.84 -28.58 -3.32
CA ILE A 79 -0.58 -29.95 -2.86
C ILE A 79 -1.80 -30.52 -2.13
N PHE A 80 -2.51 -29.72 -1.32
CA PHE A 80 -3.76 -30.16 -0.72
C PHE A 80 -4.87 -30.43 -1.76
N TRP A 81 -4.90 -29.72 -2.89
CA TRP A 81 -5.80 -30.02 -4.01
C TRP A 81 -5.46 -31.31 -4.76
N GLU A 82 -4.17 -31.59 -4.96
CA GLU A 82 -3.71 -32.88 -5.51
C GLU A 82 -4.14 -34.04 -4.58
N ILE A 83 -3.94 -33.89 -3.28
CA ILE A 83 -4.35 -34.89 -2.28
C ILE A 83 -5.87 -35.03 -2.23
N ALA A 84 -6.63 -33.93 -2.32
CA ALA A 84 -8.08 -33.97 -2.43
C ALA A 84 -8.54 -34.82 -3.63
N THR A 85 -7.85 -34.68 -4.76
CA THR A 85 -8.09 -35.47 -5.98
C THR A 85 -7.79 -36.95 -5.75
N GLN A 86 -6.63 -37.29 -5.19
CA GLN A 86 -6.26 -38.67 -4.85
C GLN A 86 -7.25 -39.32 -3.88
N LEU A 87 -7.69 -38.59 -2.84
CA LEU A 87 -8.70 -39.05 -1.88
C LEU A 87 -10.06 -39.28 -2.53
N ASN A 88 -10.51 -38.37 -3.40
CA ASN A 88 -11.76 -38.47 -4.14
C ASN A 88 -11.78 -39.66 -5.11
N GLU A 89 -10.63 -39.98 -5.73
CA GLU A 89 -10.45 -41.16 -6.57
C GLU A 89 -10.26 -42.47 -5.77
N GLY A 90 -10.19 -42.41 -4.44
CA GLY A 90 -9.95 -43.57 -3.58
C GLY A 90 -8.51 -44.10 -3.63
N GLN A 91 -7.57 -43.32 -4.18
CA GLN A 91 -6.16 -43.65 -4.20
C GLN A 91 -5.51 -43.52 -2.81
N GLN A 92 -4.31 -44.11 -2.64
CA GLN A 92 -3.47 -43.78 -1.49
C GLN A 92 -2.80 -42.43 -1.72
N VAL A 93 -2.77 -41.61 -0.66
CA VAL A 93 -2.06 -40.34 -0.62
C VAL A 93 -0.57 -40.57 -0.85
N ASP A 94 -0.01 -39.95 -1.89
CA ASP A 94 1.42 -40.03 -2.13
C ASP A 94 2.21 -39.34 -1.01
N ARG A 95 3.17 -40.06 -0.43
CA ARG A 95 4.05 -39.59 0.64
C ARG A 95 5.22 -38.74 0.14
N SER A 96 5.36 -38.60 -1.18
CA SER A 96 6.27 -37.63 -1.81
C SER A 96 5.74 -36.19 -1.67
N LEU A 97 4.41 -36.00 -1.63
CA LEU A 97 3.74 -34.71 -1.52
C LEU A 97 3.99 -34.05 -0.15
N ARG A 98 4.63 -32.87 -0.18
CA ARG A 98 5.07 -32.08 0.98
C ARG A 98 5.06 -30.61 0.63
N CYS A 99 4.60 -29.76 1.54
CA CYS A 99 4.66 -28.32 1.37
C CYS A 99 6.10 -27.81 1.54
N GLU A 100 6.55 -26.90 0.67
CA GLU A 100 7.98 -26.55 0.50
C GLU A 100 8.60 -25.87 1.73
N GLU A 101 7.79 -25.20 2.56
CA GLU A 101 8.19 -24.61 3.84
C GLU A 101 8.55 -25.64 4.92
N THR A 102 8.28 -26.94 4.69
CA THR A 102 8.54 -28.00 5.67
C THR A 102 8.82 -29.36 5.03
N ASP A 103 10.06 -29.85 5.19
CA ASP A 103 10.46 -31.22 4.78
C ASP A 103 9.68 -32.35 5.49
N LEU A 104 8.90 -32.01 6.52
CA LEU A 104 8.06 -32.94 7.27
C LEU A 104 6.95 -33.54 6.39
N PRO A 105 6.66 -34.84 6.51
CA PRO A 105 5.54 -35.44 5.81
C PRO A 105 4.20 -34.89 6.33
N LEU A 106 3.20 -34.86 5.46
CA LEU A 106 1.83 -34.56 5.84
C LEU A 106 1.29 -35.61 6.84
N LEU A 107 0.48 -35.15 7.79
CA LEU A 107 -0.11 -36.00 8.81
C LEU A 107 -1.33 -36.68 8.23
N VAL A 108 -1.33 -38.02 8.21
CA VAL A 108 -2.45 -38.83 7.71
C VAL A 108 -3.07 -39.59 8.88
N VAL A 109 -4.34 -39.28 9.20
CA VAL A 109 -5.08 -39.82 10.35
C VAL A 109 -6.38 -40.45 9.87
N SER A 110 -6.68 -41.66 10.33
CA SER A 110 -8.00 -42.27 10.11
C SER A 110 -8.94 -41.81 11.22
N GLU A 111 -9.99 -41.06 10.85
CA GLU A 111 -11.01 -40.56 11.78
C GLU A 111 -12.28 -41.39 11.57
N GLY A 112 -12.33 -42.56 12.22
CA GLY A 112 -13.38 -43.55 11.98
C GLY A 112 -13.26 -44.16 10.57
N ASP A 113 -14.34 -44.06 9.79
CA ASP A 113 -14.40 -44.51 8.39
C ASP A 113 -13.79 -43.49 7.39
N ASP A 114 -13.45 -42.28 7.85
CA ASP A 114 -12.84 -41.22 7.04
C ASP A 114 -11.31 -41.19 7.14
N LEU A 115 -10.66 -40.61 6.14
CA LEU A 115 -9.22 -40.34 6.14
C LEU A 115 -9.00 -38.83 6.05
N ARG A 116 -8.39 -38.27 7.10
CA ARG A 116 -8.00 -36.87 7.17
C ARG A 116 -6.51 -36.73 6.89
N VAL A 117 -6.16 -35.77 6.03
CA VAL A 117 -4.78 -35.35 5.81
C VAL A 117 -4.64 -33.92 6.30
N SER A 118 -3.65 -33.62 7.14
CA SER A 118 -3.40 -32.27 7.66
C SER A 118 -1.93 -31.89 7.61
N HIS A 119 -1.68 -30.59 7.59
CA HIS A 119 -0.31 -30.07 7.56
C HIS A 119 0.39 -30.26 8.92
N PRO A 120 1.69 -30.60 8.96
CA PRO A 120 2.38 -30.90 10.20
C PRO A 120 2.66 -29.67 11.09
N ARG A 121 2.74 -28.47 10.50
CA ARG A 121 3.05 -27.20 11.20
C ARG A 121 2.33 -26.00 10.56
N PRO A 122 0.99 -25.91 10.61
CA PRO A 122 0.24 -24.79 10.03
C PRO A 122 0.64 -23.42 10.60
N GLU A 123 1.11 -23.39 11.85
CA GLU A 123 1.57 -22.17 12.53
C GLU A 123 2.78 -21.52 11.85
N ALA A 124 3.58 -22.28 11.08
CA ALA A 124 4.69 -21.76 10.29
C ALA A 124 4.23 -20.91 9.10
N LEU A 125 2.97 -21.09 8.65
CA LEU A 125 2.31 -20.29 7.63
C LEU A 125 1.42 -19.17 8.23
N GLY A 126 1.37 -19.04 9.56
CA GLY A 126 0.43 -18.13 10.22
C GLY A 126 -1.02 -18.65 10.25
N LEU A 127 -1.25 -19.94 10.05
CA LEU A 127 -2.57 -20.59 10.10
C LEU A 127 -2.76 -21.36 11.41
N THR A 128 -3.98 -21.37 11.94
CA THR A 128 -4.39 -22.31 13.00
C THR A 128 -4.48 -23.75 12.47
N GLY A 129 -4.77 -23.96 11.18
CA GLY A 129 -4.83 -25.30 10.59
C GLY A 129 -5.07 -25.32 9.08
N ILE A 130 -4.63 -26.39 8.43
CA ILE A 130 -5.04 -26.74 7.06
C ILE A 130 -5.13 -28.26 6.93
N TYR A 131 -6.26 -28.74 6.38
CA TYR A 131 -6.55 -30.16 6.23
C TYR A 131 -7.56 -30.45 5.11
N VAL A 132 -7.64 -31.72 4.69
CA VAL A 132 -8.63 -32.26 3.76
C VAL A 132 -9.14 -33.61 4.28
N LEU A 133 -10.39 -33.96 3.98
CA LEU A 133 -10.98 -35.27 4.31
C LEU A 133 -11.31 -36.05 3.03
N ARG A 134 -11.44 -37.37 3.13
CA ARG A 134 -11.95 -38.19 2.02
C ARG A 134 -13.45 -37.96 1.81
N SER A 135 -14.23 -37.79 2.88
CA SER A 135 -15.68 -37.49 2.76
C SER A 135 -15.98 -36.11 2.16
N ASN A 136 -15.04 -35.17 2.29
CA ASN A 136 -15.12 -33.83 1.72
C ASN A 136 -13.76 -33.44 1.10
N PRO A 137 -13.54 -33.75 -0.19
CA PRO A 137 -12.30 -33.48 -0.91
C PRO A 137 -12.21 -32.00 -1.34
N VAL A 138 -12.33 -31.10 -0.36
CA VAL A 138 -12.08 -29.67 -0.48
C VAL A 138 -11.15 -29.28 0.67
N PRO A 139 -9.96 -28.71 0.39
CA PRO A 139 -9.07 -28.24 1.45
C PRO A 139 -9.74 -27.17 2.31
N ILE A 140 -9.63 -27.32 3.62
CA ILE A 140 -10.14 -26.40 4.63
C ILE A 140 -8.96 -25.72 5.30
N LEU A 141 -8.96 -24.38 5.29
CA LEU A 141 -8.03 -23.55 6.06
C LEU A 141 -8.74 -23.03 7.31
N LEU A 142 -7.98 -22.88 8.39
CA LEU A 142 -8.38 -22.25 9.64
C LEU A 142 -7.32 -21.18 9.95
N ASP A 143 -7.78 -19.93 10.04
CA ASP A 143 -6.96 -18.76 10.37
C ASP A 143 -6.93 -18.58 11.90
#